data_AF-A0A1F6ZBD1-F1
#
_entry.id   AF-A0A1F6ZBD1-F1
#
_cell.length_a   1.000
_cell.length_b   1.000
_cell.length_c   1.000
_cell.angle_alpha   90.00
_cell.angle_beta   90.00
_cell.angle_gamma   90.00
#
_symmetry.space_group_name_H-M   'P 1'
#
loop_
_entity.id
_entity.type
_entity.pdbx_description
1 polymer ?
#
loop_
_entity_poly.entity_id
_entity_poly.type
_entity_poly.pdbx_seq_one_letter_code
_entity_poly.pdbx_strand_id
1 'polypeptide(L)'
;MKNKKRVVFKKGKFVVTRGGNFVIRLSDKIVNYLKPFCIRIEIVGSIRRKEKNPVDIDIVLIPKNRVKLEKFMKTKARFIQGGEKKSRWRIEGVKVELYYTTPESWGATLLAYSSRFGAGIGLRVIAKRKGFKLNQYGLFNKQGKRIAGKTEQEIYRALGREWKLPEKR
;
A
#
# COMPACT_ATOMS: atom_id res chain seq x y z
N MET A 1 5.87 -4.69 -27.39
CA MET A 1 7.10 -4.25 -26.67
C MET A 1 7.52 -5.30 -25.64
N LYS A 2 8.72 -5.87 -25.81
CA LYS A 2 9.21 -7.05 -25.10
C LYS A 2 9.22 -6.86 -23.56
N ASN A 3 8.68 -7.84 -22.85
CA ASN A 3 8.62 -7.95 -21.38
C ASN A 3 10.01 -8.26 -20.77
N LYS A 4 11.03 -7.47 -21.15
CA LYS A 4 12.42 -7.70 -20.72
C LYS A 4 12.55 -7.47 -19.22
N LYS A 5 13.28 -8.36 -18.55
CA LYS A 5 13.71 -8.17 -17.16
C LYS A 5 14.59 -6.92 -17.10
N ARG A 6 14.48 -6.18 -16.00
CA ARG A 6 15.38 -5.05 -15.68
C ARG A 6 15.85 -5.17 -14.25
N VAL A 7 17.05 -4.65 -13.99
CA VAL A 7 17.63 -4.55 -12.66
C VAL A 7 17.54 -3.08 -12.22
N VAL A 8 17.02 -2.84 -11.02
CA VAL A 8 16.85 -1.48 -10.47
C VAL A 8 17.42 -1.44 -9.06
N PHE A 9 18.22 -0.42 -8.74
CA PHE A 9 18.67 -0.18 -7.37
C PHE A 9 17.56 0.53 -6.59
N LYS A 10 17.05 -0.11 -5.52
CA LYS A 10 15.96 0.43 -4.69
C LYS A 10 16.22 0.11 -3.23
N LYS A 11 16.21 1.14 -2.37
CA LYS A 11 16.40 1.02 -0.91
C LYS A 11 17.65 0.19 -0.53
N GLY A 12 18.79 0.51 -1.16
CA GLY A 12 20.08 -0.12 -0.86
C GLY A 12 20.27 -1.53 -1.45
N LYS A 13 19.36 -2.01 -2.31
CA LYS A 13 19.44 -3.36 -2.89
C LYS A 13 19.10 -3.36 -4.37
N PHE A 14 19.73 -4.25 -5.14
CA PHE A 14 19.33 -4.53 -6.51
C PHE A 14 18.07 -5.39 -6.54
N VAL A 15 17.09 -4.97 -7.35
CA VAL A 15 15.81 -5.65 -7.52
C VAL A 15 15.63 -5.99 -8.99
N VAL A 16 15.42 -7.27 -9.28
CA VAL A 16 15.03 -7.74 -10.61
C VAL A 16 13.51 -7.65 -10.76
N THR A 17 13.07 -6.88 -11.75
CA THR A 17 11.66 -6.62 -12.08
C THR A 17 11.43 -6.61 -13.60
N ARG A 18 10.25 -6.18 -14.05
CA ARG A 18 9.83 -6.02 -15.44
C ARG A 18 9.68 -4.55 -15.81
N GLY A 19 9.40 -4.26 -17.08
CA GLY A 19 9.13 -2.89 -17.55
C GLY A 19 7.92 -2.25 -16.86
N GLY A 20 7.95 -0.93 -16.65
CA GLY A 20 6.92 -0.20 -15.89
C GLY A 20 5.48 -0.47 -16.35
N ASN A 21 5.22 -0.35 -17.65
CA ASN A 21 3.89 -0.63 -18.23
C ASN A 21 3.43 -2.07 -17.99
N PHE A 22 4.36 -3.04 -17.96
CA PHE A 22 4.00 -4.41 -17.63
C PHE A 22 3.61 -4.55 -16.15
N VAL A 23 4.36 -3.91 -15.24
CA VAL A 23 4.07 -3.91 -13.81
C VAL A 23 2.69 -3.29 -13.53
N ILE A 24 2.34 -2.19 -14.21
CA ILE A 24 1.03 -1.53 -14.09
C ILE A 24 -0.10 -2.45 -14.58
N ARG A 25 0.01 -3.03 -15.78
CA ARG A 25 -1.02 -3.97 -16.26
C ARG A 25 -1.17 -5.19 -15.36
N LEU A 26 -0.06 -5.68 -14.80
CA LEU A 26 -0.07 -6.79 -13.86
C LEU A 26 -0.76 -6.40 -12.55
N SER A 27 -0.62 -5.16 -12.05
CA SER A 27 -1.35 -4.72 -10.85
C SER A 27 -2.85 -4.71 -11.08
N ASP A 28 -3.32 -4.23 -12.23
CA ASP A 28 -4.76 -4.20 -12.55
C ASP A 28 -5.34 -5.62 -12.64
N LYS A 29 -4.59 -6.53 -13.28
CA LYS A 29 -4.92 -7.96 -13.36
C LYS A 29 -5.04 -8.59 -11.96
N ILE A 30 -4.09 -8.31 -11.06
CA ILE A 30 -4.13 -8.82 -9.67
C ILE A 30 -5.32 -8.25 -8.90
N VAL A 31 -5.62 -6.96 -9.03
CA VAL A 31 -6.80 -6.36 -8.38
C VAL A 31 -8.06 -7.05 -8.84
N ASN A 32 -8.24 -7.26 -10.16
CA ASN A 32 -9.40 -7.93 -10.70
C ASN A 32 -9.55 -9.37 -10.17
N TYR A 33 -8.45 -10.10 -10.02
CA TYR A 33 -8.45 -11.43 -9.42
C TYR A 33 -8.86 -11.43 -7.95
N LEU A 34 -8.44 -10.44 -7.18
CA LEU A 34 -8.66 -10.40 -5.74
C LEU A 34 -9.96 -9.70 -5.34
N LYS A 35 -10.51 -8.83 -6.19
CA LYS A 35 -11.71 -8.03 -5.90
C LYS A 35 -12.89 -8.84 -5.35
N PRO A 36 -13.23 -10.05 -5.87
CA PRO A 36 -14.32 -10.86 -5.31
C PRO A 36 -14.14 -11.25 -3.83
N PHE A 37 -12.88 -11.40 -3.38
CA PHE A 37 -12.51 -11.82 -2.04
C PHE A 37 -12.37 -10.66 -1.04
N CYS A 38 -12.55 -9.42 -1.50
CA CYS A 38 -12.30 -8.22 -0.73
C CYS A 38 -13.58 -7.43 -0.50
N ILE A 39 -13.75 -6.87 0.70
CA ILE A 39 -14.72 -5.81 0.97
C ILE A 39 -14.26 -4.54 0.24
N ARG A 40 -12.95 -4.26 0.29
CA ARG A 40 -12.31 -3.14 -0.38
C ARG A 40 -10.88 -3.48 -0.78
N ILE A 41 -10.41 -2.93 -1.89
CA ILE A 41 -9.06 -3.17 -2.44
C ILE A 41 -8.60 -1.93 -3.19
N GLU A 42 -7.32 -1.58 -3.07
CA GLU A 42 -6.73 -0.40 -3.71
C GLU A 42 -5.24 -0.64 -4.00
N ILE A 43 -4.79 -0.21 -5.17
CA ILE A 43 -3.36 -0.18 -5.49
C ILE A 43 -2.74 1.01 -4.77
N VAL A 44 -1.61 0.79 -4.08
CA VAL A 44 -0.88 1.83 -3.36
C VAL A 44 0.55 1.97 -3.91
N GLY A 45 1.48 2.53 -3.13
CA GLY A 45 2.87 2.63 -3.52
C GLY A 45 3.11 3.57 -4.70
N SER A 46 4.15 3.28 -5.48
CA SER A 46 4.53 4.09 -6.65
C SER A 46 3.48 4.12 -7.75
N ILE A 47 2.70 3.04 -7.90
CA ILE A 47 1.67 2.95 -8.95
C ILE A 47 0.56 3.97 -8.66
N ARG A 48 0.08 4.03 -7.41
CA ARG A 48 -0.92 5.03 -6.99
C ARG A 48 -0.43 6.47 -7.15
N ARG A 49 0.88 6.70 -7.06
CA ARG A 49 1.50 8.01 -7.30
C ARG A 49 1.81 8.31 -8.78
N LYS A 50 1.36 7.45 -9.71
CA LYS A 50 1.58 7.58 -11.16
C LYS A 50 3.06 7.60 -11.56
N GLU A 51 3.91 6.88 -10.83
CA GLU A 51 5.31 6.70 -11.20
C GLU A 51 5.42 5.98 -12.56
N LYS A 52 6.24 6.48 -13.49
CA LYS A 52 6.37 5.91 -14.85
C LYS A 52 6.96 4.49 -14.83
N ASN A 53 7.80 4.20 -13.83
CA ASN A 53 8.65 3.02 -13.79
C ASN A 53 8.54 2.24 -12.46
N PRO A 54 7.35 1.77 -12.04
CA PRO A 54 7.20 1.03 -10.80
C PRO A 54 8.00 -0.27 -10.81
N VAL A 55 8.55 -0.63 -9.64
CA VAL A 55 9.46 -1.78 -9.46
C VAL A 55 8.74 -2.98 -8.85
N ASP A 56 7.75 -2.71 -8.02
CA ASP A 56 6.92 -3.66 -7.29
C ASP A 56 5.47 -3.18 -7.27
N ILE A 57 4.59 -4.06 -6.81
CA ILE A 57 3.16 -3.81 -6.70
C ILE A 57 2.79 -3.90 -5.22
N ASP A 58 2.24 -2.82 -4.68
CA ASP A 58 1.75 -2.75 -3.31
C ASP A 58 0.23 -2.58 -3.35
N ILE A 59 -0.51 -3.41 -2.60
CA ILE A 59 -1.97 -3.39 -2.58
C ILE A 59 -2.45 -3.37 -1.13
N VAL A 60 -3.38 -2.48 -0.81
CA VAL A 60 -4.10 -2.47 0.47
C VAL A 60 -5.47 -3.07 0.26
N LEU A 61 -5.88 -3.99 1.13
CA LEU A 61 -7.18 -4.63 1.02
C LEU A 61 -7.79 -4.99 2.39
N ILE A 62 -9.12 -5.08 2.40
CA ILE A 62 -9.92 -5.60 3.50
C ILE A 62 -10.50 -6.95 3.03
N PRO A 63 -10.01 -8.09 3.53
CA PRO A 63 -10.47 -9.39 3.06
C PRO A 63 -11.86 -9.73 3.63
N LYS A 64 -12.76 -10.29 2.82
CA LYS A 64 -14.01 -10.92 3.30
C LYS A 64 -13.71 -12.18 4.10
N ASN A 65 -12.78 -12.98 3.58
CA ASN A 65 -12.25 -14.17 4.25
C ASN A 65 -10.77 -14.30 3.90
N ARG A 66 -9.92 -14.16 4.91
CA ARG A 66 -8.45 -14.13 4.76
C ARG A 66 -7.90 -15.43 4.17
N VAL A 67 -8.37 -16.57 4.67
CA VAL A 67 -7.91 -17.90 4.27
C VAL A 67 -8.25 -18.20 2.81
N LYS A 68 -9.49 -17.91 2.39
CA LYS A 68 -9.93 -18.11 1.00
C LYS A 68 -9.14 -17.24 0.03
N LEU A 69 -8.89 -15.97 0.37
CA LEU A 69 -8.09 -15.06 -0.44
C LEU A 69 -6.66 -15.59 -0.63
N GLU A 70 -6.01 -16.04 0.44
CA GLU A 70 -4.64 -16.56 0.32
C GLU A 70 -4.56 -17.89 -0.42
N LYS A 71 -5.53 -18.79 -0.19
CA LYS A 71 -5.63 -20.05 -0.94
C LYS A 71 -5.74 -19.76 -2.44
N PHE A 72 -6.58 -18.81 -2.83
CA PHE A 72 -6.69 -18.39 -4.21
C PHE A 72 -5.40 -17.73 -4.72
N MET A 73 -4.77 -16.84 -3.94
CA MET A 73 -3.52 -16.18 -4.33
C MET A 73 -2.38 -17.19 -4.59
N LYS A 74 -2.32 -18.29 -3.83
CA LYS A 74 -1.37 -19.40 -4.07
C LYS A 74 -1.53 -20.06 -5.44
N THR A 75 -2.73 -20.01 -6.05
CA THR A 75 -2.95 -20.51 -7.42
C THR A 75 -2.41 -19.57 -8.51
N LYS A 76 -2.14 -18.30 -8.17
CA LYS A 76 -1.71 -17.26 -9.12
C LYS A 76 -0.25 -16.85 -8.93
N ALA A 77 0.32 -17.05 -7.75
CA ALA A 77 1.62 -16.52 -7.38
C ALA A 77 2.37 -17.41 -6.39
N ARG A 78 3.70 -17.34 -6.45
CA ARG A 78 4.57 -17.99 -5.45
C ARG A 78 4.58 -17.19 -4.17
N PHE A 79 4.23 -17.83 -3.05
CA PHE A 79 4.35 -17.24 -1.71
C PHE A 79 5.84 -17.01 -1.36
N ILE A 80 6.14 -15.88 -0.72
CA ILE A 80 7.49 -15.56 -0.22
C ILE A 80 7.49 -15.59 1.31
N GLN A 81 6.63 -14.79 1.94
CA GLN A 81 6.52 -14.65 3.38
C GLN A 81 5.21 -13.94 3.73
N GLY A 82 4.73 -14.06 4.96
CA GLY A 82 3.53 -13.35 5.39
C GLY A 82 3.18 -13.59 6.85
N GLY A 83 2.18 -12.86 7.31
CA GLY A 83 1.57 -12.97 8.63
C GLY A 83 0.25 -12.22 8.65
N GLU A 84 -0.22 -11.90 9.86
CA GLU A 84 -1.51 -11.27 10.09
C GLU A 84 -1.70 -9.97 9.30
N LYS A 85 -0.67 -9.10 9.32
CA LYS A 85 -0.75 -7.72 8.79
C LYS A 85 -0.46 -7.60 7.30
N LYS A 86 0.31 -8.54 6.74
CA LYS A 86 0.73 -8.49 5.34
C LYS A 86 1.24 -9.82 4.83
N SER A 87 1.26 -9.97 3.50
CA SER A 87 1.89 -11.09 2.81
C SER A 87 2.62 -10.62 1.56
N ARG A 88 3.62 -11.39 1.13
CA ARG A 88 4.48 -11.08 0.00
C ARG A 88 4.55 -12.25 -0.95
N TRP A 89 4.47 -11.93 -2.23
CA TRP A 89 4.36 -12.88 -3.33
C TRP A 89 5.29 -12.51 -4.48
N ARG A 90 5.55 -13.50 -5.34
CA ARG A 90 6.21 -13.32 -6.64
C ARG A 90 5.25 -13.80 -7.74
N ILE A 91 4.92 -12.93 -8.67
CA ILE A 91 4.08 -13.25 -9.84
C ILE A 91 4.73 -12.69 -11.10
N GLU A 92 4.92 -13.54 -12.12
CA GLU A 92 5.54 -13.19 -13.41
C GLU A 92 6.92 -12.46 -13.29
N GLY A 93 7.63 -12.68 -12.17
CA GLY A 93 8.92 -12.03 -11.87
C GLY A 93 8.82 -10.66 -11.22
N VAL A 94 7.63 -10.22 -10.83
CA VAL A 94 7.37 -8.97 -10.08
C VAL A 94 7.05 -9.32 -8.62
N LYS A 95 7.54 -8.49 -7.69
CA LYS A 95 7.23 -8.61 -6.26
C LYS A 95 5.89 -7.94 -5.99
N VAL A 96 5.00 -8.62 -5.26
CA VAL A 96 3.69 -8.12 -4.86
C VAL A 96 3.58 -8.17 -3.34
N GLU A 97 3.19 -7.07 -2.71
CA GLU A 97 2.90 -7.02 -1.27
C GLU A 97 1.42 -6.69 -1.06
N LEU A 98 0.74 -7.53 -0.27
CA LEU A 98 -0.64 -7.34 0.14
C LEU A 98 -0.64 -6.89 1.60
N TYR A 99 -1.26 -5.75 1.88
CA TYR A 99 -1.44 -5.18 3.21
C TYR A 99 -2.89 -5.35 3.64
N TYR A 100 -3.10 -5.98 4.80
CA TYR A 100 -4.43 -6.26 5.33
C TYR A 100 -4.80 -5.21 6.36
N THR A 101 -6.02 -4.70 6.26
CA THR A 101 -6.49 -3.62 7.12
C THR A 101 -7.98 -3.74 7.43
N THR A 102 -8.47 -2.82 8.26
CA THR A 102 -9.89 -2.71 8.66
C THR A 102 -10.51 -1.43 8.09
N PRO A 103 -11.85 -1.31 8.05
CA PRO A 103 -12.52 -0.08 7.61
C PRO A 103 -12.06 1.18 8.36
N GLU A 104 -11.79 1.06 9.66
CA GLU A 104 -11.39 2.17 10.53
C GLU A 104 -9.94 2.62 10.30
N SER A 105 -9.12 1.72 9.76
CA SER A 105 -7.70 1.94 9.49
C SER A 105 -7.42 2.23 8.01
N TRP A 106 -8.44 2.17 7.16
CA TRP A 106 -8.30 2.20 5.71
C TRP A 106 -7.50 3.41 5.20
N GLY A 107 -7.94 4.62 5.54
CA GLY A 107 -7.27 5.86 5.13
C GLY A 107 -5.84 5.97 5.66
N ALA A 108 -5.61 5.57 6.91
CA ALA A 108 -4.27 5.57 7.49
C ALA A 108 -3.33 4.57 6.81
N THR A 109 -3.85 3.39 6.45
CA THR A 109 -3.10 2.36 5.73
C THR A 109 -2.77 2.82 4.31
N LEU A 110 -3.73 3.41 3.59
CA LEU A 110 -3.49 4.02 2.29
C LEU A 110 -2.37 5.06 2.35
N LEU A 111 -2.42 5.96 3.35
CA LEU A 111 -1.42 7.02 3.53
C LEU A 111 -0.03 6.45 3.83
N ALA A 112 0.05 5.45 4.71
CA ALA A 112 1.30 4.80 5.10
C ALA A 112 2.02 4.14 3.92
N TYR A 113 1.26 3.50 3.02
CA TYR A 113 1.82 2.75 1.89
C TYR A 113 1.81 3.50 0.56
N SER A 114 1.23 4.70 0.49
CA SER A 114 1.26 5.55 -0.72
C SER A 114 2.24 6.71 -0.63
N SER A 115 2.91 6.92 0.51
CA SER A 115 3.87 8.02 0.67
C SER A 115 5.18 7.75 -0.06
N ARG A 116 5.80 8.80 -0.63
CA ARG A 116 7.21 8.76 -1.04
C ARG A 116 8.10 8.48 0.19
N PHE A 117 9.30 7.98 -0.05
CA PHE A 117 10.28 7.86 1.03
C PHE A 117 10.48 9.25 1.65
N GLY A 118 10.35 9.37 2.97
CA GLY A 118 10.41 10.65 3.70
C GLY A 118 9.08 11.39 3.87
N ALA A 119 8.15 11.37 2.89
CA ALA A 119 6.90 12.15 2.99
C ALA A 119 6.01 11.75 4.19
N GLY A 120 5.94 10.45 4.50
CA GLY A 120 5.24 9.95 5.69
C GLY A 120 5.91 10.33 7.02
N ILE A 121 7.17 10.79 7.01
CA ILE A 121 7.85 11.32 8.21
C ILE A 121 7.29 12.71 8.53
N GLY A 122 7.11 13.57 7.54
CA GLY A 122 6.58 14.93 7.73
C GLY A 122 5.22 14.95 8.44
N LEU A 123 4.26 14.14 8.00
CA LEU A 123 2.95 14.04 8.66
C LEU A 123 3.04 13.49 10.08
N ARG A 124 3.95 12.55 10.34
CA ARG A 124 4.18 12.03 11.70
C ARG A 124 4.83 13.07 12.62
N VAL A 125 5.74 13.91 12.10
CA VAL A 125 6.32 15.04 12.84
C VAL A 125 5.23 16.06 13.19
N ILE A 126 4.36 16.41 12.24
CA ILE A 126 3.23 17.32 12.48
C ILE A 126 2.28 16.74 13.54
N ALA A 127 1.93 15.45 13.42
CA ALA A 127 1.11 14.76 14.41
C ALA A 127 1.74 14.85 15.81
N LYS A 128 3.04 14.52 15.92
CA LYS A 128 3.77 14.57 17.20
C LYS A 128 3.75 15.98 17.81
N ARG A 129 3.98 17.02 17.00
CA ARG A 129 3.92 18.44 17.46
C ARG A 129 2.53 18.84 17.98
N LYS A 130 1.47 18.21 17.47
CA LYS A 130 0.07 18.40 17.94
C LYS A 130 -0.32 17.46 19.09
N GLY A 131 0.63 16.68 19.64
CA GLY A 131 0.34 15.72 20.69
C GLY A 131 -0.38 14.45 20.21
N PHE A 132 -0.33 14.17 18.90
CA PHE A 132 -0.94 12.99 18.30
C PHE A 132 0.11 11.97 17.84
N LYS A 133 -0.32 10.71 17.72
CA LYS A 133 0.45 9.60 17.16
C LYS A 133 -0.20 9.17 15.84
N LEU A 134 0.49 9.36 14.73
CA LEU A 134 0.08 8.85 13.41
C LEU A 134 0.82 7.54 13.10
N ASN A 135 0.08 6.49 12.76
CA ASN A 135 0.60 5.20 12.28
C ASN A 135 -0.33 4.61 11.21
N GLN A 136 -0.05 3.38 10.74
CA GLN A 136 -0.84 2.72 9.69
C GLN A 136 -2.29 2.37 10.09
N TYR A 137 -2.62 2.42 11.39
CA TYR A 137 -3.93 2.09 11.95
C TYR A 137 -4.80 3.32 12.26
N GLY A 138 -4.23 4.53 12.14
CA GLY A 138 -4.94 5.76 12.45
C GLY A 138 -4.05 6.87 13.00
N LEU A 139 -4.71 7.98 13.30
CA LEU A 139 -4.24 9.08 14.12
C LEU A 139 -4.86 8.95 15.50
N PHE A 140 -4.03 9.00 16.54
CA PHE A 140 -4.43 8.76 17.92
C PHE A 140 -4.04 9.95 18.79
N ASN A 141 -4.85 10.28 19.80
CA ASN A 141 -4.48 11.24 20.83
C ASN A 141 -3.53 10.63 21.88
N LYS A 142 -3.13 11.42 22.89
CA LYS A 142 -2.23 10.97 23.96
C LYS A 142 -2.82 9.81 24.79
N GLN A 143 -4.15 9.77 24.93
CA GLN A 143 -4.88 8.72 25.63
C GLN A 143 -5.05 7.44 24.79
N GLY A 144 -4.52 7.40 23.56
CA GLY A 144 -4.65 6.24 22.67
C GLY A 144 -6.00 6.13 21.96
N LYS A 145 -6.90 7.12 22.09
CA LYS A 145 -8.17 7.18 21.35
C LYS A 145 -7.89 7.56 19.90
N ARG A 146 -8.44 6.79 18.96
CA ARG A 146 -8.40 7.11 17.52
C ARG A 146 -9.25 8.36 17.26
N ILE A 147 -8.65 9.36 16.61
CA ILE A 147 -9.30 10.61 16.22
C ILE A 147 -9.48 10.75 14.69
N ALA A 148 -8.71 9.97 13.91
CA ALA A 148 -8.89 9.84 12.46
C ALA A 148 -8.32 8.52 11.97
N GLY A 149 -8.77 8.03 10.81
CA GLY A 149 -8.18 6.84 10.20
C GLY A 149 -8.95 6.24 9.04
N LYS A 150 -10.25 6.54 8.92
CA LYS A 150 -11.13 5.96 7.89
C LYS A 150 -10.76 6.48 6.49
N THR A 151 -10.41 7.75 6.39
CA THR A 151 -10.00 8.39 5.13
C THR A 151 -8.70 9.18 5.27
N GLU A 152 -8.00 9.39 4.16
CA GLU A 152 -6.80 10.22 4.17
C GLU A 152 -7.17 11.67 4.50
N GLN A 153 -8.29 12.16 3.97
CA GLN A 153 -8.82 13.50 4.20
C GLN A 153 -9.08 13.77 5.68
N GLU A 154 -9.65 12.81 6.40
CA GLU A 154 -9.89 12.92 7.85
C GLU A 154 -8.58 13.14 8.62
N ILE A 155 -7.51 12.41 8.26
CA ILE A 155 -6.19 12.54 8.86
C ILE A 155 -5.58 13.92 8.55
N TYR A 156 -5.62 14.35 7.29
CA TYR A 156 -5.09 15.65 6.88
C TYR A 156 -5.81 16.79 7.60
N ARG A 157 -7.14 16.76 7.65
CA ARG A 157 -7.97 17.73 8.37
C ARG A 157 -7.64 17.76 9.87
N ALA A 158 -7.54 16.61 10.53
CA ALA A 158 -7.17 16.54 11.95
C ALA A 158 -5.75 17.09 12.22
N LEU A 159 -4.87 17.05 11.22
CA LEU A 159 -3.53 17.64 11.29
C LEU A 159 -3.48 19.11 10.85
N GLY A 160 -4.62 19.74 10.53
CA GLY A 160 -4.67 21.12 10.04
C GLY A 160 -3.95 21.29 8.70
N ARG A 161 -4.08 20.31 7.81
CA ARG A 161 -3.45 20.29 6.48
C ARG A 161 -4.49 20.08 5.40
N GLU A 162 -4.25 20.69 4.25
CA GLU A 162 -5.02 20.40 3.04
C GLU A 162 -4.61 19.03 2.48
N TRP A 163 -5.61 18.23 2.10
CA TRP A 163 -5.36 16.93 1.50
C TRP A 163 -4.72 17.06 0.12
N LYS A 164 -3.65 16.31 -0.11
CA LYS A 164 -2.96 16.26 -1.40
C LYS A 164 -3.27 14.96 -2.13
N LEU A 165 -3.48 15.06 -3.44
CA LEU A 165 -3.52 13.90 -4.34
C LEU A 165 -2.25 13.04 -4.18
N PRO A 166 -2.33 11.70 -4.28
CA PRO A 166 -1.17 10.82 -4.11
C PRO A 166 0.06 11.21 -4.94
N GLU A 167 -0.11 11.64 -6.18
CA GLU A 167 0.95 12.09 -7.09
C GLU A 167 1.60 13.42 -6.68
N LYS A 168 0.95 14.22 -5.81
CA LYS A 168 1.40 15.54 -5.33
C LYS A 168 1.96 15.50 -3.89
N ARG A 169 2.22 14.32 -3.33
CA ARG A 169 2.70 14.12 -1.94
C ARG A 169 4.21 13.95 -1.84
#